data_AF-A0A4D4J198-F1
#
_entry.id   AF-A0A4D4J198-F1
#
_cell.length_a   1.000
_cell.length_b   1.000
_cell.length_c   1.000
_cell.angle_alpha   90.00
_cell.angle_beta   90.00
_cell.angle_gamma   90.00
#
_symmetry.space_group_name_H-M   'P 1'
#
loop_
_entity.id
_entity.type
_entity.pdbx_description
1 polymer ?
#
loop_
_entity_poly.entity_id
_entity_poly.type
_entity_poly.pdbx_seq_one_letter_code
_entity_poly.pdbx_strand_id
1 'polypeptide(L)'
;MHTGLRRAMGAAALAAGLAAGIVTAVPGAGHAATAAWVPCGDTAALVAAIEAANDVGGGMIWLAPRCTYRLTAPAAVEHGPSGLPVIGGRVWISGFRSTITRPAGTPLFRIAEVAPFGDLTLSGVTVSGGVASAGPPGADLGGGILNHGHLTLISARVLGNTARQGGGIADEGGTAELDGTEVAGNNAVADGGGIHQHFGALSVLRGAVDRNVAGLDGGGIAVVGGTALLRHSSAIGNIAGGQGGGLRVDDGVVQLDDSRVTRNASASDCFPAEEIPGCA
;
A
#
# COMPACT_ATOMS: atom_id res chain seq x y z
N MET A 1 51.36 -72.70 -22.26
CA MET A 1 52.28 -71.70 -21.70
C MET A 1 51.46 -70.46 -21.35
N HIS A 2 51.60 -69.98 -20.10
CA HIS A 2 51.17 -68.68 -19.53
C HIS A 2 49.77 -68.13 -19.83
N THR A 3 48.78 -68.23 -18.94
CA THR A 3 48.47 -67.39 -17.74
C THR A 3 48.15 -65.91 -18.01
N GLY A 4 46.95 -65.48 -17.58
CA GLY A 4 46.57 -64.07 -17.39
C GLY A 4 45.06 -63.82 -17.54
N LEU A 5 44.19 -64.26 -16.62
CA LEU A 5 43.60 -63.45 -15.52
C LEU A 5 42.89 -62.16 -15.98
N ARG A 6 41.55 -62.09 -15.89
CA ARG A 6 40.80 -61.24 -14.91
C ARG A 6 39.28 -61.11 -15.24
N ARG A 7 38.50 -61.67 -14.30
CA ARG A 7 37.20 -61.26 -13.70
C ARG A 7 36.17 -60.41 -14.47
N ALA A 8 35.00 -61.04 -14.56
CA ALA A 8 33.62 -60.54 -14.58
C ALA A 8 33.31 -59.22 -13.85
N MET A 9 32.34 -58.45 -14.37
CA MET A 9 30.96 -58.35 -13.83
C MET A 9 30.13 -57.40 -14.72
N GLY A 10 28.83 -57.67 -14.82
CA GLY A 10 27.95 -57.13 -15.86
C GLY A 10 27.31 -55.78 -15.56
N ALA A 11 26.45 -55.34 -16.48
CA ALA A 11 25.33 -54.43 -16.22
C ALA A 11 24.36 -54.46 -17.41
N ALA A 12 23.08 -54.42 -17.09
CA ALA A 12 21.94 -54.52 -17.98
C ALA A 12 21.43 -53.14 -18.44
N ALA A 13 20.53 -53.19 -19.44
CA ALA A 13 19.51 -52.19 -19.81
C ALA A 13 20.06 -50.94 -20.56
N LEU A 14 19.31 -50.22 -21.42
CA LEU A 14 17.87 -50.04 -21.61
C LEU A 14 17.55 -49.89 -23.11
N ALA A 15 16.37 -50.36 -23.50
CA ALA A 15 15.68 -49.94 -24.72
C ALA A 15 14.97 -48.60 -24.45
N ALA A 16 15.24 -47.58 -25.25
CA ALA A 16 14.52 -46.30 -25.23
C ALA A 16 13.35 -46.38 -26.23
N GLY A 17 12.15 -46.59 -25.71
CA GLY A 17 10.91 -46.39 -26.45
C GLY A 17 10.48 -44.92 -26.40
N LEU A 18 10.35 -44.27 -27.56
CA LEU A 18 9.67 -42.99 -27.67
C LEU A 18 8.16 -43.21 -27.58
N ALA A 19 7.55 -42.80 -26.46
CA ALA A 19 6.11 -42.64 -26.34
C ALA A 19 5.75 -41.15 -26.51
N ALA A 20 4.82 -40.89 -27.43
CA ALA A 20 4.26 -39.57 -27.68
C ALA A 20 3.48 -39.07 -26.46
N GLY A 21 3.89 -37.94 -25.89
CA GLY A 21 3.11 -37.19 -24.91
C GLY A 21 2.28 -36.11 -25.60
N ILE A 22 0.97 -36.30 -25.65
CA ILE A 22 0.02 -35.24 -26.01
C ILE A 22 0.11 -34.18 -24.90
N VAL A 23 0.66 -33.01 -25.23
CA VAL A 23 0.53 -31.83 -24.38
C VAL A 23 -0.91 -31.36 -24.51
N THR A 24 -1.78 -31.78 -23.59
CA THR A 24 -3.01 -31.03 -23.35
C THR A 24 -2.60 -29.74 -22.66
N ALA A 25 -2.56 -28.65 -23.42
CA ALA A 25 -2.57 -27.32 -22.84
C ALA A 25 -3.83 -27.22 -21.98
N VAL A 26 -3.67 -27.27 -20.65
CA VAL A 26 -4.71 -26.83 -19.74
C VAL A 26 -4.89 -25.35 -20.05
N PRO A 27 -6.06 -24.89 -20.53
CA PRO A 27 -6.29 -23.47 -20.65
C PRO A 27 -6.11 -22.91 -19.24
N GLY A 28 -5.18 -21.97 -19.08
CA GLY A 28 -5.04 -21.23 -17.84
C GLY A 28 -6.41 -20.65 -17.50
N ALA A 29 -7.04 -21.21 -16.48
CA ALA A 29 -8.26 -20.64 -15.94
C ALA A 29 -7.88 -19.23 -15.50
N GLY A 30 -8.32 -18.23 -16.26
CA GLY A 30 -8.49 -16.90 -15.68
C GLY A 30 -9.40 -17.11 -14.48
N HIS A 31 -8.85 -16.99 -13.28
CA HIS A 31 -9.61 -17.05 -12.05
C HIS A 31 -10.65 -15.95 -12.14
N ALA A 32 -11.90 -16.33 -12.38
CA ALA A 32 -13.01 -15.40 -12.38
C ALA A 32 -13.08 -14.79 -10.99
N ALA A 33 -12.67 -13.52 -10.87
CA ALA A 33 -12.72 -12.77 -9.62
C ALA A 33 -14.15 -12.88 -9.07
N THR A 34 -14.30 -13.48 -7.90
CA THR A 34 -15.59 -13.56 -7.22
C THR A 34 -16.02 -12.13 -6.90
N ALA A 35 -17.15 -11.71 -7.46
CA ALA A 35 -17.71 -10.40 -7.18
C ALA A 35 -18.55 -10.49 -5.90
N ALA A 36 -18.10 -9.85 -4.82
CA ALA A 36 -18.82 -9.80 -3.54
C ALA A 36 -19.54 -8.45 -3.38
N TRP A 37 -20.81 -8.48 -2.99
CA TRP A 37 -21.57 -7.28 -2.64
C TRP A 37 -21.65 -7.16 -1.11
N VAL A 38 -21.27 -6.01 -0.57
CA VAL A 38 -21.24 -5.77 0.87
C VAL A 38 -22.39 -4.83 1.26
N PRO A 39 -23.37 -5.29 2.07
CA PRO A 39 -24.46 -4.44 2.57
C PRO A 39 -23.98 -3.19 3.30
N CYS A 40 -24.82 -2.15 3.34
CA CYS A 40 -24.47 -0.85 3.91
C CYS A 40 -24.05 -0.96 5.38
N GLY A 41 -22.80 -0.62 5.68
CA GLY A 41 -22.25 -0.61 7.04
C GLY A 41 -21.94 -1.98 7.63
N ASP A 42 -22.11 -3.06 6.87
CA ASP A 42 -21.77 -4.42 7.30
C ASP A 42 -20.27 -4.65 7.19
N THR A 43 -19.56 -4.40 8.29
CA THR A 43 -18.11 -4.55 8.37
C THR A 43 -17.67 -5.99 8.47
N ALA A 44 -18.49 -6.88 9.05
CA ALA A 44 -18.21 -8.30 9.08
C ALA A 44 -18.25 -8.90 7.66
N ALA A 45 -19.24 -8.51 6.86
CA ALA A 45 -19.32 -8.92 5.46
C ALA A 45 -18.15 -8.36 4.63
N LEU A 46 -17.69 -7.13 4.92
CA LEU A 46 -16.49 -6.58 4.27
C LEU A 46 -15.24 -7.42 4.58
N VAL A 47 -15.01 -7.73 5.85
CA VAL A 47 -13.89 -8.57 6.29
C VAL A 47 -13.94 -9.94 5.63
N ALA A 48 -15.09 -10.62 5.70
CA ALA A 48 -15.28 -11.94 5.09
C ALA A 48 -15.09 -11.93 3.56
N ALA A 49 -15.50 -10.85 2.88
CA ALA A 49 -15.29 -10.72 1.44
C ALA A 49 -13.81 -10.57 1.08
N ILE A 50 -13.02 -9.88 1.90
CA ILE A 50 -11.57 -9.74 1.70
C ILE A 50 -10.87 -11.08 1.97
N GLU A 51 -11.23 -11.79 3.04
CA GLU A 51 -10.69 -13.13 3.33
C GLU A 51 -10.95 -14.09 2.15
N ALA A 52 -12.20 -14.14 1.68
CA ALA A 52 -12.56 -14.98 0.54
C ALA A 52 -11.81 -14.59 -0.75
N ALA A 53 -11.56 -13.30 -0.97
CA ALA A 53 -10.78 -12.83 -2.11
C ALA A 53 -9.30 -13.23 -1.99
N ASN A 54 -8.71 -13.11 -0.80
CA ASN A 54 -7.33 -13.56 -0.54
C ASN A 54 -7.18 -15.07 -0.78
N ASP A 55 -8.14 -15.89 -0.30
CA ASP A 55 -8.09 -17.35 -0.40
C ASP A 55 -8.08 -17.87 -1.84
N VAL A 56 -8.72 -17.15 -2.76
CA VAL A 56 -8.78 -17.51 -4.19
C VAL A 56 -7.78 -16.74 -5.06
N GLY A 57 -6.91 -15.92 -4.44
CA GLY A 57 -5.87 -15.13 -5.10
C GLY A 57 -6.34 -13.78 -5.67
N GLY A 58 -7.61 -13.42 -5.52
CA GLY A 58 -8.13 -12.10 -5.84
C GLY A 58 -9.66 -12.04 -5.98
N GLY A 59 -10.21 -10.83 -5.94
CA GLY A 59 -11.65 -10.63 -5.96
C GLY A 59 -12.06 -9.17 -6.17
N MET A 60 -13.29 -8.97 -6.63
CA MET A 60 -13.91 -7.66 -6.79
C MET A 60 -14.96 -7.49 -5.68
N ILE A 61 -14.83 -6.46 -4.86
CA ILE A 61 -15.71 -6.19 -3.73
C ILE A 61 -16.44 -4.87 -3.99
N TRP A 62 -17.77 -4.90 -3.96
CA TRP A 62 -18.63 -3.74 -4.16
C TRP A 62 -19.25 -3.34 -2.83
N LEU A 63 -18.94 -2.13 -2.37
CA LEU A 63 -19.60 -1.54 -1.21
C LEU A 63 -20.94 -0.95 -1.64
N ALA A 64 -21.93 -1.02 -0.75
CA ALA A 64 -23.14 -0.22 -0.90
C ALA A 64 -22.76 1.28 -0.99
N PRO A 65 -23.32 2.05 -1.95
CA PRO A 65 -22.91 3.44 -2.16
C PRO A 65 -23.15 4.36 -0.97
N ARG A 66 -22.20 5.27 -0.72
CA ARG A 66 -22.28 6.32 0.33
C ARG A 66 -22.53 5.79 1.75
N CYS A 67 -22.04 4.60 2.03
CA CYS A 67 -22.16 3.95 3.33
C CYS A 67 -20.89 4.14 4.16
N THR A 68 -21.02 3.91 5.48
CA THR A 68 -19.88 3.95 6.40
C THR A 68 -19.69 2.59 7.06
N TYR A 69 -18.54 1.98 6.80
CA TYR A 69 -18.09 0.72 7.36
C TYR A 69 -17.16 1.02 8.54
N ARG A 70 -17.67 0.82 9.76
CA ARG A 70 -16.97 1.10 11.02
C ARG A 70 -16.24 -0.14 11.53
N LEU A 71 -14.92 -0.15 11.40
CA LEU A 71 -14.05 -1.18 11.94
C LEU A 71 -13.90 -0.92 13.45
N THR A 72 -14.29 -1.87 14.29
CA THR A 72 -14.25 -1.72 15.77
C THR A 72 -13.22 -2.61 16.44
N ALA A 73 -12.61 -3.53 15.70
CA ALA A 73 -11.56 -4.44 16.15
C ALA A 73 -10.62 -4.74 14.99
N PRO A 74 -9.35 -5.08 15.26
CA PRO A 74 -8.44 -5.56 14.23
C PRO A 74 -8.86 -6.94 13.70
N ALA A 75 -8.69 -7.15 12.40
CA ALA A 75 -8.84 -8.43 11.72
C ALA A 75 -7.48 -9.14 11.49
N ALA A 76 -6.36 -8.41 11.61
CA ALA A 76 -5.02 -8.98 11.52
C ALA A 76 -4.02 -8.27 12.45
N VAL A 77 -2.90 -8.91 12.76
CA VAL A 77 -1.88 -8.41 13.71
C VAL A 77 -0.42 -8.62 13.27
N GLU A 78 -0.17 -9.01 12.02
CA GLU A 78 1.15 -9.46 11.54
C GLU A 78 2.25 -8.40 11.71
N HIS A 79 2.10 -7.24 11.07
CA HIS A 79 2.97 -6.08 11.27
C HIS A 79 2.33 -5.09 12.24
N GLY A 80 1.57 -5.58 13.23
CA GLY A 80 0.73 -4.79 14.13
C GLY A 80 -0.76 -4.79 13.74
N PRO A 81 -1.64 -4.26 14.61
CA PRO A 81 -3.09 -4.35 14.42
C PRO A 81 -3.58 -3.64 13.15
N SER A 82 -4.28 -4.38 12.27
CA SER A 82 -4.96 -3.88 11.08
C SER A 82 -6.46 -4.20 11.14
N GLY A 83 -7.30 -3.21 10.84
CA GLY A 83 -8.76 -3.33 10.87
C GLY A 83 -9.34 -4.24 9.79
N LEU A 84 -8.70 -4.28 8.62
CA LEU A 84 -9.00 -5.24 7.55
C LEU A 84 -7.98 -6.39 7.56
N PRO A 85 -8.34 -7.57 7.03
CA PRO A 85 -7.38 -8.63 6.75
C PRO A 85 -6.22 -8.12 5.90
N VAL A 86 -5.01 -8.64 6.13
CA VAL A 86 -3.84 -8.33 5.30
C VAL A 86 -4.15 -8.73 3.86
N ILE A 87 -3.92 -7.82 2.92
CA ILE A 87 -4.15 -8.07 1.49
C ILE A 87 -2.97 -8.87 0.95
N GLY A 88 -3.21 -10.16 0.70
CA GLY A 88 -2.23 -11.07 0.10
C GLY A 88 -2.53 -11.43 -1.35
N GLY A 89 -3.78 -11.27 -1.79
CA GLY A 89 -4.21 -11.46 -3.18
C GLY A 89 -4.43 -10.16 -3.94
N ARG A 90 -5.00 -10.25 -5.15
CA ARG A 90 -5.42 -9.09 -5.95
C ARG A 90 -6.84 -8.66 -5.59
N VAL A 91 -6.97 -7.70 -4.68
CA VAL A 91 -8.27 -7.25 -4.15
C VAL A 91 -8.62 -5.88 -4.73
N TRP A 92 -9.77 -5.80 -5.40
CA TRP A 92 -10.34 -4.53 -5.84
C TRP A 92 -11.58 -4.19 -5.00
N ILE A 93 -11.59 -3.03 -4.35
CA ILE A 93 -12.74 -2.53 -3.59
C ILE A 93 -13.31 -1.28 -4.28
N SER A 94 -14.54 -1.41 -4.80
CA SER A 94 -15.31 -0.31 -5.36
C SER A 94 -16.22 0.29 -4.29
N GLY A 95 -15.90 1.52 -3.88
CA GLY A 95 -16.52 2.18 -2.75
C GLY A 95 -17.77 3.00 -3.06
N PHE A 96 -17.91 3.52 -4.28
CA PHE A 96 -19.01 4.45 -4.63
C PHE A 96 -19.24 5.57 -3.60
N ARG A 97 -18.14 6.24 -3.19
CA ARG A 97 -18.09 7.29 -2.16
C ARG A 97 -18.41 6.80 -0.74
N SER A 98 -18.15 5.54 -0.45
CA SER A 98 -18.26 4.98 0.90
C SER A 98 -16.99 5.19 1.71
N THR A 99 -17.13 5.11 3.03
CA THR A 99 -16.07 5.31 3.99
C THR A 99 -15.79 4.01 4.74
N ILE A 100 -14.53 3.60 4.80
CA ILE A 100 -14.02 2.58 5.71
C ILE A 100 -13.25 3.32 6.80
N THR A 101 -13.68 3.17 8.05
CA THR A 101 -13.14 3.98 9.14
C THR A 101 -13.03 3.25 10.45
N ARG A 102 -12.03 3.63 11.24
CA ARG A 102 -11.92 3.30 12.66
C ARG A 102 -12.56 4.41 13.51
N PRO A 103 -13.63 4.13 14.27
CA PRO A 103 -14.22 5.10 15.18
C PRO A 103 -13.32 5.42 16.38
N ALA A 104 -13.43 6.63 16.91
CA ALA A 104 -12.82 6.97 18.21
C ALA A 104 -13.36 6.07 19.35
N GLY A 105 -12.54 5.81 20.36
CA GLY A 105 -12.89 4.92 21.48
C GLY A 105 -12.76 3.42 21.19
N THR A 106 -12.35 3.04 19.97
CA THR A 106 -11.98 1.65 19.63
C THR A 106 -10.48 1.42 19.85
N PRO A 107 -10.01 0.16 19.95
CA PRO A 107 -8.59 -0.17 19.98
C PRO A 107 -7.82 0.49 18.83
N LEU A 108 -6.54 0.81 19.04
CA LEU A 108 -5.69 1.40 17.99
C LEU A 108 -5.34 0.32 16.95
N PHE A 109 -5.59 0.63 15.69
CA PHE A 109 -5.19 -0.18 14.53
C PHE A 109 -5.19 0.69 13.26
N ARG A 110 -4.38 0.32 12.29
CA ARG A 110 -4.45 0.87 10.93
C ARG A 110 -5.69 0.36 10.19
N ILE A 111 -6.09 1.00 9.09
CA ILE A 111 -7.28 0.52 8.34
C ILE A 111 -6.93 -0.69 7.48
N ALA A 112 -5.85 -0.61 6.71
CA ALA A 112 -5.47 -1.65 5.75
C ALA A 112 -3.96 -1.89 5.73
N GLU A 113 -3.59 -3.11 5.32
CA GLU A 113 -2.21 -3.53 5.11
C GLU A 113 -2.12 -4.35 3.82
N VAL A 114 -1.13 -4.07 2.98
CA VAL A 114 -0.84 -4.81 1.76
C VAL A 114 0.48 -5.53 1.92
N ALA A 115 0.47 -6.87 1.80
CA ALA A 115 1.67 -7.69 1.90
C ALA A 115 2.60 -7.54 0.67
N PRO A 116 3.87 -8.00 0.72
CA PRO A 116 4.85 -7.87 -0.38
C PRO A 116 4.43 -8.39 -1.77
N PHE A 117 3.39 -9.21 -1.87
CA PHE A 117 2.81 -9.68 -3.14
C PHE A 117 1.31 -9.39 -3.28
N GLY A 118 0.76 -8.66 -2.30
CA GLY A 118 -0.61 -8.18 -2.34
C GLY A 118 -0.77 -7.06 -3.36
N ASP A 119 -1.97 -6.97 -3.93
CA ASP A 119 -2.34 -5.92 -4.87
C ASP A 119 -3.72 -5.39 -4.46
N LEU A 120 -3.73 -4.21 -3.85
CA LEU A 120 -4.95 -3.56 -3.37
C LEU A 120 -5.30 -2.39 -4.28
N THR A 121 -6.46 -2.46 -4.92
CA THR A 121 -7.08 -1.29 -5.56
C THR A 121 -8.28 -0.80 -4.75
N LEU A 122 -8.28 0.48 -4.36
CA LEU A 122 -9.43 1.16 -3.77
C LEU A 122 -9.94 2.24 -4.75
N SER A 123 -11.19 2.12 -5.18
CA SER A 123 -11.83 3.07 -6.09
C SER A 123 -13.02 3.78 -5.45
N GLY A 124 -12.94 5.10 -5.30
CA GLY A 124 -14.03 5.89 -4.71
C GLY A 124 -14.29 5.58 -3.23
N VAL A 125 -13.25 5.21 -2.48
CA VAL A 125 -13.31 4.89 -1.04
C VAL A 125 -12.67 6.02 -0.24
N THR A 126 -13.23 6.34 0.93
CA THR A 126 -12.53 7.11 1.96
C THR A 126 -11.99 6.17 3.04
N VAL A 127 -10.70 6.25 3.34
CA VAL A 127 -10.00 5.54 4.42
C VAL A 127 -9.71 6.55 5.53
N SER A 128 -10.24 6.34 6.73
CA SER A 128 -10.11 7.37 7.79
C SER A 128 -10.08 6.88 9.24
N GLY A 129 -9.47 7.70 10.10
CA GLY A 129 -9.46 7.49 11.56
C GLY A 129 -8.55 6.36 12.05
N GLY A 130 -7.82 5.72 11.14
CA GLY A 130 -6.85 4.67 11.47
C GLY A 130 -5.71 5.24 12.31
N VAL A 131 -5.26 4.44 13.27
CA VAL A 131 -4.17 4.81 14.18
C VAL A 131 -3.19 3.65 14.31
N ALA A 132 -2.01 3.82 13.74
CA ALA A 132 -0.86 2.95 13.95
C ALA A 132 -0.04 3.48 15.14
N SER A 133 0.34 2.61 16.08
CA SER A 133 1.08 3.00 17.28
C SER A 133 2.22 2.04 17.56
N ALA A 134 3.09 2.40 18.51
CA ALA A 134 4.21 1.57 18.93
C ALA A 134 3.78 0.12 19.24
N GLY A 135 4.62 -0.83 18.82
CA GLY A 135 4.34 -2.27 18.88
C GLY A 135 5.50 -3.06 18.27
N PRO A 136 5.27 -4.27 17.72
CA PRO A 136 6.30 -4.99 16.96
C PRO A 136 6.82 -4.15 15.77
N PRO A 137 7.95 -4.53 15.15
CA PRO A 137 8.45 -3.85 13.94
C PRO A 137 7.33 -3.66 12.90
N GLY A 138 7.18 -2.44 12.38
CA GLY A 138 6.12 -2.07 11.43
C GLY A 138 4.78 -1.66 12.08
N ALA A 139 4.57 -1.90 13.37
CA ALA A 139 3.30 -1.60 14.06
C ALA A 139 2.87 -0.14 13.96
N ASP A 140 3.84 0.76 13.89
CA ASP A 140 3.66 2.20 13.94
C ASP A 140 3.71 2.90 12.57
N LEU A 141 3.63 2.14 11.48
CA LEU A 141 3.67 2.64 10.11
C LEU A 141 2.28 2.69 9.48
N GLY A 142 1.94 3.74 8.73
CA GLY A 142 0.75 3.76 7.88
C GLY A 142 -0.55 3.74 8.66
N GLY A 143 -0.96 4.91 9.17
CA GLY A 143 -2.15 5.01 10.04
C GLY A 143 -3.43 4.62 9.31
N GLY A 144 -3.55 5.04 8.05
CA GLY A 144 -4.57 4.56 7.13
C GLY A 144 -4.16 3.24 6.50
N ILE A 145 -3.06 3.27 5.73
CA ILE A 145 -2.61 2.16 4.90
C ILE A 145 -1.11 1.92 5.08
N LEU A 146 -0.74 0.68 5.37
CA LEU A 146 0.64 0.19 5.25
C LEU A 146 0.76 -0.62 3.95
N ASN A 147 1.70 -0.28 3.09
CA ASN A 147 1.92 -0.96 1.82
C ASN A 147 3.33 -1.55 1.76
N HIS A 148 3.42 -2.86 1.52
CA HIS A 148 4.65 -3.55 1.13
C HIS A 148 4.59 -4.09 -0.30
N GLY A 149 3.39 -4.11 -0.91
CA GLY A 149 3.13 -4.64 -2.24
C GLY A 149 2.73 -3.54 -3.20
N HIS A 150 1.60 -3.74 -3.89
CA HIS A 150 1.05 -2.78 -4.84
C HIS A 150 -0.24 -2.15 -4.31
N LEU A 151 -0.26 -0.83 -4.22
CA LEU A 151 -1.40 -0.05 -3.80
C LEU A 151 -1.85 0.89 -4.92
N THR A 152 -3.10 0.78 -5.35
CA THR A 152 -3.72 1.72 -6.30
C THR A 152 -4.93 2.40 -5.66
N LEU A 153 -4.92 3.73 -5.62
CA LEU A 153 -5.99 4.56 -5.09
C LEU A 153 -6.59 5.43 -6.21
N ILE A 154 -7.84 5.17 -6.59
CA ILE A 154 -8.53 5.85 -7.69
C ILE A 154 -9.68 6.68 -7.15
N SER A 155 -9.63 8.00 -7.31
CA SER A 155 -10.65 8.92 -6.81
C SER A 155 -10.98 8.66 -5.33
N ALA A 156 -9.97 8.29 -4.56
CA ALA A 156 -10.09 7.88 -3.16
C ALA A 156 -9.73 9.04 -2.22
N ARG A 157 -9.90 8.82 -0.92
CA ARG A 157 -9.47 9.76 0.12
C ARG A 157 -8.82 9.03 1.27
N VAL A 158 -7.70 9.54 1.79
CA VAL A 158 -7.03 9.05 3.01
C VAL A 158 -6.97 10.19 4.01
N LEU A 159 -7.86 10.16 5.00
CA LEU A 159 -8.18 11.32 5.85
C LEU A 159 -8.05 11.06 7.34
N GLY A 160 -7.43 11.99 8.08
CA GLY A 160 -7.51 11.97 9.54
C GLY A 160 -6.92 10.73 10.19
N ASN A 161 -5.86 10.18 9.61
CA ASN A 161 -5.17 9.00 10.13
C ASN A 161 -3.88 9.41 10.86
N THR A 162 -3.45 8.58 11.81
CA THR A 162 -2.28 8.86 12.66
C THR A 162 -1.32 7.68 12.70
N ALA A 163 -0.02 7.96 12.61
CA ALA A 163 1.04 6.95 12.73
C ALA A 163 2.33 7.55 13.31
N ARG A 164 3.37 6.73 13.51
CA ARG A 164 4.72 7.27 13.69
C ARG A 164 5.27 7.78 12.36
N GLN A 165 5.20 6.98 11.30
CA GLN A 165 5.58 7.39 9.94
C GLN A 165 4.44 7.09 8.98
N GLY A 166 4.21 8.00 8.04
CA GLY A 166 3.12 7.85 7.07
C GLY A 166 1.77 7.94 7.78
N GLY A 167 1.42 9.13 8.26
CA GLY A 167 0.18 9.33 9.02
C GLY A 167 -1.03 8.78 8.25
N GLY A 168 -1.09 9.07 6.95
CA GLY A 168 -2.05 8.48 6.01
C GLY A 168 -1.56 7.15 5.46
N ILE A 169 -0.45 7.18 4.71
CA ILE A 169 0.11 6.04 3.97
C ILE A 169 1.59 5.87 4.32
N ALA A 170 2.00 4.65 4.65
CA ALA A 170 3.40 4.26 4.64
C ALA A 170 3.60 3.23 3.52
N ASP A 171 4.52 3.50 2.60
CA ASP A 171 4.93 2.60 1.52
C ASP A 171 6.36 2.12 1.77
N GLU A 172 6.50 0.86 2.12
CA GLU A 172 7.71 0.23 2.67
C GLU A 172 8.21 -0.86 1.71
N GLY A 173 8.98 -0.42 0.71
CA GLY A 173 9.50 -1.26 -0.38
C GLY A 173 8.48 -1.61 -1.46
N GLY A 174 7.26 -1.05 -1.38
CA GLY A 174 6.17 -1.30 -2.32
C GLY A 174 6.11 -0.29 -3.47
N THR A 175 4.95 -0.26 -4.12
CA THR A 175 4.57 0.75 -5.12
C THR A 175 3.18 1.29 -4.79
N ALA A 176 3.06 2.60 -4.71
CA ALA A 176 1.81 3.30 -4.46
C ALA A 176 1.44 4.25 -5.62
N GLU A 177 0.30 4.01 -6.25
CA GLU A 177 -0.25 4.82 -7.34
C GLU A 177 -1.55 5.50 -6.90
N LEU A 178 -1.55 6.83 -6.86
CA LEU A 178 -2.66 7.67 -6.45
C LEU A 178 -3.15 8.47 -7.64
N ASP A 179 -4.34 8.19 -8.15
CA ASP A 179 -4.97 8.92 -9.25
C ASP A 179 -6.26 9.62 -8.81
N GLY A 180 -6.28 10.95 -8.85
CA GLY A 180 -7.43 11.73 -8.40
C GLY A 180 -7.69 11.59 -6.90
N THR A 181 -6.67 11.19 -6.13
CA THR A 181 -6.78 10.85 -4.71
C THR A 181 -6.35 12.00 -3.82
N GLU A 182 -7.07 12.18 -2.71
CA GLU A 182 -6.79 13.19 -1.69
C GLU A 182 -6.21 12.51 -0.43
N VAL A 183 -5.03 12.92 0.00
CA VAL A 183 -4.40 12.52 1.27
C VAL A 183 -4.30 13.76 2.16
N ALA A 184 -5.19 13.87 3.14
CA ALA A 184 -5.32 15.12 3.88
C ALA A 184 -5.65 14.98 5.37
N GLY A 185 -5.15 15.94 6.17
CA GLY A 185 -5.43 15.97 7.61
C GLY A 185 -4.85 14.80 8.38
N ASN A 186 -3.83 14.13 7.84
CA ASN A 186 -3.15 13.03 8.52
C ASN A 186 -2.00 13.53 9.38
N ASN A 187 -1.61 12.75 10.39
CA ASN A 187 -0.61 13.14 11.38
C ASN A 187 0.43 12.04 11.61
N ALA A 188 1.70 12.32 11.33
CA ALA A 188 2.84 11.49 11.70
C ALA A 188 3.57 12.08 12.91
N VAL A 189 3.97 11.23 13.85
CA VAL A 189 4.83 11.65 14.98
C VAL A 189 6.25 11.96 14.50
N ALA A 190 6.75 11.20 13.53
CA ALA A 190 8.05 11.39 12.87
C ALA A 190 7.82 11.99 11.48
N ASP A 191 7.99 11.20 10.42
CA ASP A 191 8.09 11.69 9.04
C ASP A 191 6.88 11.32 8.20
N GLY A 192 6.65 12.12 7.15
CA GLY A 192 5.62 11.82 6.15
C GLY A 192 4.23 11.95 6.77
N GLY A 193 3.83 13.18 7.11
CA GLY A 193 2.53 13.43 7.75
C GLY A 193 1.37 12.86 6.94
N GLY A 194 1.41 13.03 5.62
CA GLY A 194 0.51 12.39 4.67
C GLY A 194 1.04 11.03 4.24
N ILE A 195 2.21 11.03 3.59
CA ILE A 195 2.81 9.86 2.96
C ILE A 195 4.27 9.72 3.38
N HIS A 196 4.66 8.54 3.84
CA HIS A 196 6.05 8.13 3.99
C HIS A 196 6.35 7.06 2.96
N GLN A 197 7.28 7.33 2.05
CA GLN A 197 7.75 6.40 1.04
C GLN A 197 9.18 6.00 1.41
N HIS A 198 9.43 4.70 1.62
CA HIS A 198 10.73 4.13 1.94
C HIS A 198 11.10 2.99 0.96
N PHE A 199 12.19 3.15 0.19
CA PHE A 199 12.73 2.18 -0.79
C PHE A 199 11.76 1.60 -1.86
N GLY A 200 10.69 2.31 -2.17
CA GLY A 200 9.66 1.98 -3.15
C GLY A 200 9.45 3.09 -4.19
N ALA A 201 8.25 3.10 -4.78
CA ALA A 201 7.87 4.06 -5.81
C ALA A 201 6.48 4.65 -5.55
N LEU A 202 6.42 5.98 -5.49
CA LEU A 202 5.19 6.74 -5.32
C LEU A 202 4.83 7.51 -6.60
N SER A 203 3.60 7.40 -7.06
CA SER A 203 3.05 8.22 -8.14
C SER A 203 1.78 8.90 -7.68
N VAL A 204 1.75 10.23 -7.70
CA VAL A 204 0.56 11.05 -7.38
C VAL A 204 0.16 11.83 -8.62
N LEU A 205 -0.92 11.37 -9.26
CA LEU A 205 -1.47 11.91 -10.49
C LEU A 205 -2.79 12.62 -10.20
N ARG A 206 -2.92 13.89 -10.59
CA ARG A 206 -4.16 14.67 -10.40
C ARG A 206 -4.66 14.65 -8.94
N GLY A 207 -3.74 14.53 -7.99
CA GLY A 207 -4.02 14.29 -6.58
C GLY A 207 -3.62 15.46 -5.69
N ALA A 208 -3.96 15.36 -4.40
CA ALA A 208 -3.61 16.36 -3.40
C ALA A 208 -3.08 15.67 -2.15
N VAL A 209 -1.92 16.12 -1.65
CA VAL A 209 -1.34 15.72 -0.37
C VAL A 209 -1.27 16.97 0.52
N ASP A 210 -2.40 17.33 1.12
CA ASP A 210 -2.61 18.66 1.69
C ASP A 210 -2.93 18.62 3.19
N ARG A 211 -2.51 19.66 3.93
CA ARG A 211 -2.86 19.84 5.35
C ARG A 211 -2.51 18.65 6.25
N ASN A 212 -1.42 17.97 5.94
CA ASN A 212 -0.88 16.91 6.77
C ASN A 212 0.19 17.47 7.73
N VAL A 213 0.45 16.76 8.82
CA VAL A 213 1.36 17.20 9.88
C VAL A 213 2.38 16.10 10.18
N ALA A 214 3.66 16.45 10.18
CA ALA A 214 4.77 15.61 10.63
C ALA A 214 5.47 16.28 11.81
N GLY A 215 5.81 15.50 12.84
CA GLY A 215 6.60 16.01 13.97
C GLY A 215 8.07 16.26 13.61
N LEU A 216 8.59 15.54 12.62
CA LEU A 216 9.94 15.70 12.08
C LEU A 216 9.85 16.22 10.64
N ASP A 217 10.21 15.43 9.63
CA ASP A 217 10.35 15.92 8.27
C ASP A 217 9.18 15.52 7.34
N GLY A 218 9.03 16.23 6.22
CA GLY A 218 8.09 15.82 5.17
C GLY A 218 6.64 15.91 5.63
N GLY A 219 6.16 17.11 5.94
CA GLY A 219 4.81 17.33 6.47
C GLY A 219 3.73 16.74 5.55
N GLY A 220 3.90 16.89 4.24
CA GLY A 220 3.11 16.21 3.23
C GLY A 220 3.67 14.83 2.91
N ILE A 221 4.84 14.81 2.28
CA ILE A 221 5.50 13.61 1.75
C ILE A 221 6.94 13.56 2.24
N ALA A 222 7.37 12.41 2.76
CA ALA A 222 8.77 12.05 2.97
C ALA A 222 9.16 10.91 2.02
N VAL A 223 10.22 11.09 1.25
CA VAL A 223 10.76 10.13 0.28
C VAL A 223 12.14 9.72 0.74
N VAL A 224 12.33 8.44 1.07
CA VAL A 224 13.56 7.90 1.63
C VAL A 224 14.05 6.74 0.78
N GLY A 225 15.20 6.88 0.13
CA GLY A 225 15.82 5.80 -0.66
C GLY A 225 15.05 5.34 -1.90
N GLY A 226 13.97 6.05 -2.28
CA GLY A 226 13.05 5.65 -3.34
C GLY A 226 12.74 6.77 -4.32
N THR A 227 11.62 6.64 -5.03
CA THR A 227 11.20 7.61 -6.05
C THR A 227 9.80 8.14 -5.79
N ALA A 228 9.58 9.43 -6.08
CA ALA A 228 8.23 9.98 -6.15
C ALA A 228 8.02 10.86 -7.39
N LEU A 229 6.88 10.68 -8.04
CA LEU A 229 6.39 11.53 -9.11
C LEU A 229 5.12 12.23 -8.65
N LEU A 230 5.11 13.56 -8.69
CA LEU A 230 3.87 14.35 -8.58
C LEU A 230 3.60 14.96 -9.94
N ARG A 231 2.44 14.64 -10.51
CA ARG A 231 2.03 15.17 -11.82
C ARG A 231 0.62 15.74 -11.79
N HIS A 232 0.47 17.01 -12.18
CA HIS A 232 -0.79 17.75 -12.07
C HIS A 232 -1.37 17.71 -10.64
N SER A 233 -0.50 17.76 -9.64
CA SER A 233 -0.83 17.46 -8.23
C SER A 233 -0.42 18.60 -7.29
N SER A 234 -0.87 18.54 -6.05
CA SER A 234 -0.52 19.51 -5.01
C SER A 234 0.01 18.89 -3.73
N ALA A 235 0.92 19.61 -3.07
CA ALA A 235 1.27 19.42 -1.66
C ALA A 235 1.23 20.77 -0.94
N ILE A 236 0.06 21.12 -0.37
CA ILE A 236 -0.24 22.46 0.13
C ILE A 236 -0.68 22.46 1.58
N GLY A 237 -0.18 23.43 2.36
CA GLY A 237 -0.65 23.65 3.72
C GLY A 237 -0.20 22.58 4.71
N ASN A 238 0.81 21.79 4.36
CA ASN A 238 1.37 20.76 5.22
C ASN A 238 2.33 21.39 6.23
N ILE A 239 2.56 20.70 7.36
CA ILE A 239 3.35 21.21 8.48
C ILE A 239 4.39 20.16 8.86
N ALA A 240 5.66 20.56 8.97
CA ALA A 240 6.75 19.72 9.47
C ALA A 240 7.46 20.44 10.63
N GLY A 241 7.78 19.72 11.70
CA GLY A 241 8.58 20.25 12.81
C GLY A 241 10.06 20.45 12.45
N GLY A 242 10.56 19.69 11.48
CA GLY A 242 11.89 19.77 10.89
C GLY A 242 11.89 20.44 9.51
N GLN A 243 12.24 19.68 8.48
CA GLN A 243 12.50 20.16 7.12
C GLN A 243 11.46 19.65 6.12
N GLY A 244 11.28 20.41 5.02
CA GLY A 244 10.41 20.00 3.91
C GLY A 244 8.94 19.95 4.34
N GLY A 245 8.32 21.11 4.55
CA GLY A 245 6.94 21.19 5.03
C GLY A 245 5.99 20.44 4.09
N GLY A 246 6.18 20.61 2.78
CA GLY A 246 5.44 19.87 1.76
C GLY A 246 6.13 18.56 1.41
N LEU A 247 7.43 18.62 1.09
CA LEU A 247 8.18 17.47 0.61
C LEU A 247 9.60 17.40 1.20
N ARG A 248 9.98 16.24 1.72
CA ARG A 248 11.35 15.90 2.10
C ARG A 248 11.85 14.73 1.25
N VAL A 249 13.08 14.83 0.75
CA VAL A 249 13.80 13.73 0.08
C VAL A 249 15.07 13.40 0.84
N ASP A 250 15.31 12.14 1.11
CA ASP A 250 16.52 11.59 1.74
C ASP A 250 17.02 10.41 0.91
N ASP A 251 18.18 10.54 0.25
CA ASP A 251 18.73 9.52 -0.66
C ASP A 251 17.73 9.02 -1.74
N GLY A 252 16.78 9.86 -2.14
CA GLY A 252 15.71 9.54 -3.09
C GLY A 252 15.69 10.45 -4.31
N VAL A 253 14.71 10.26 -5.20
CA VAL A 253 14.50 11.09 -6.38
C VAL A 253 13.07 11.56 -6.46
N VAL A 254 12.87 12.86 -6.65
CA VAL A 254 11.54 13.44 -6.83
C VAL A 254 11.43 14.19 -8.15
N GLN A 255 10.32 13.95 -8.83
CA GLN A 255 9.95 14.66 -10.05
C GLN A 255 8.62 15.39 -9.83
N LEU A 256 8.64 16.69 -10.10
CA LEU A 256 7.45 17.54 -10.12
C LEU A 256 7.15 17.92 -11.57
N ASP A 257 6.00 17.47 -12.09
CA ASP A 257 5.48 17.82 -13.41
C ASP A 257 4.16 18.58 -13.26
N ASP A 258 4.14 19.85 -13.65
CA ASP A 258 2.97 20.74 -13.50
C ASP A 258 2.28 20.60 -12.12
N SER A 259 3.09 20.59 -11.07
CA SER A 259 2.64 20.33 -9.70
C SER A 259 3.05 21.47 -8.76
N ARG A 260 2.30 21.64 -7.68
CA ARG A 260 2.45 22.77 -6.76
C ARG A 260 2.76 22.30 -5.34
N VAL A 261 3.93 22.67 -4.84
CA VAL A 261 4.32 22.47 -3.44
C VAL A 261 4.49 23.85 -2.81
N THR A 262 3.49 24.33 -2.07
CA THR A 262 3.51 25.71 -1.55
C THR A 262 2.71 25.87 -0.27
N ARG A 263 2.99 26.93 0.49
CA ARG A 263 2.27 27.29 1.73
C ARG A 263 2.41 26.22 2.81
N ASN A 264 3.50 25.48 2.80
CA ASN A 264 3.80 24.52 3.85
C ASN A 264 4.59 25.22 4.96
N ALA A 265 4.38 24.78 6.19
CA ALA A 265 5.00 25.35 7.37
C ALA A 265 6.13 24.44 7.85
N SER A 266 7.36 24.87 7.58
CA SER A 266 8.61 24.40 8.18
C SER A 266 9.70 25.42 7.84
N ALA A 267 10.99 25.04 7.90
CA ALA A 267 12.06 25.88 7.36
C ALA A 267 11.95 26.11 5.82
N SER A 268 11.30 25.21 5.08
CA SER A 268 11.17 25.30 3.61
C SER A 268 10.00 24.45 3.08
N ASP A 269 9.41 24.83 1.95
CA ASP A 269 8.38 24.01 1.29
C ASP A 269 8.93 22.63 0.90
N CYS A 270 10.16 22.58 0.38
CA CYS A 270 10.88 21.36 0.05
C CYS A 270 12.27 21.29 0.68
N PHE A 271 12.77 20.09 0.96
CA PHE A 271 14.14 19.88 1.43
C PHE A 271 14.74 18.53 0.97
N PRO A 272 16.04 18.50 0.61
CA PRO A 272 16.86 19.65 0.25
C PRO A 272 16.35 20.26 -1.07
N ALA A 273 16.35 21.59 -1.18
CA ALA A 273 15.67 22.28 -2.29
C ALA A 273 16.37 22.02 -3.64
N GLU A 274 17.69 21.88 -3.61
CA GLU A 274 18.55 21.60 -4.76
C GLU A 274 18.30 20.22 -5.40
N GLU A 275 17.76 19.26 -4.64
CA GLU A 275 17.45 17.90 -5.14
C GLU A 275 16.03 17.79 -5.68
N ILE A 276 15.21 18.84 -5.54
CA ILE A 276 13.80 18.84 -5.96
C ILE A 276 13.54 19.99 -6.93
N PRO A 277 13.96 19.86 -8.21
CA PRO A 277 13.72 20.87 -9.23
C PRO A 277 12.23 21.20 -9.37
N GLY A 278 11.92 22.50 -9.46
CA GLY A 278 10.55 22.98 -9.59
C GLY A 278 9.80 23.16 -8.27
N CYS A 279 10.43 22.87 -7.13
CA CYS A 279 9.92 23.27 -5.84
C CYS A 279 10.56 24.60 -5.41
N ALA A 280 9.74 25.63 -5.17
CA ALA A 280 10.15 26.98 -4.81
C ALA A 280 9.32 27.51 -3.64
#